data_AF-A0A7X7LPC8-F1
#
_entry.id   AF-A0A7X7LPC8-F1
#
_cell.length_a   1.000
_cell.length_b   1.000
_cell.length_c   1.000
_cell.angle_alpha   90.00
_cell.angle_beta   90.00
_cell.angle_gamma   90.00
#
_symmetry.space_group_name_H-M   'P 1'
#
loop_
_entity.id
_entity.type
_entity.pdbx_description
1 polymer ?
#
loop_
_entity_poly.entity_id
_entity_poly.type
_entity_poly.pdbx_seq_one_letter_code
_entity_poly.pdbx_strand_id
1 'polypeptide(L)'
;LWPEDENEIKRCTEMGIQDINKIFTIDELVQSDDVIFIATGITNSFLLKEVRYYKRRAVTQTLVMRSTSGTIRHIEAHHDLDRKPLFKDRRIKLMFD
;
A
#
# COMPACT_ATOMS: atom_id res chain seq x y z
N LEU A 1 -16.04 15.02 1.73
CA LEU A 1 -16.18 13.83 0.84
C LEU A 1 -16.73 14.30 -0.51
N TRP A 2 -16.73 13.45 -1.54
CA TRP A 2 -17.24 13.79 -2.87
C TRP A 2 -18.15 12.68 -3.43
N PRO A 3 -19.35 12.47 -2.85
CA PRO A 3 -20.30 11.52 -3.41
C PRO A 3 -20.82 12.02 -4.76
N GLU A 4 -20.94 11.12 -5.74
CA GLU A 4 -21.30 11.47 -7.13
C GLU A 4 -22.80 11.35 -7.42
N ASP A 5 -23.55 10.59 -6.62
CA ASP A 5 -24.99 10.39 -6.79
C ASP A 5 -25.80 10.29 -5.48
N GLU A 6 -27.12 10.25 -5.59
CA GLU A 6 -28.05 10.16 -4.45
C GLU A 6 -27.88 8.87 -3.63
N ASN A 7 -27.50 7.76 -4.28
CA ASN A 7 -27.26 6.50 -3.57
C ASN A 7 -26.01 6.60 -2.71
N GLU A 8 -24.97 7.27 -3.18
CA GLU A 8 -23.76 7.53 -2.40
C GLU A 8 -24.02 8.46 -1.22
N ILE A 9 -24.81 9.54 -1.42
CA ILE A 9 -25.22 10.44 -0.32
C ILE A 9 -26.02 9.67 0.73
N LYS A 10 -26.97 8.83 0.30
CA LYS A 10 -27.75 7.99 1.18
C LYS A 10 -26.85 7.04 1.97
N ARG A 11 -25.89 6.38 1.30
CA ARG A 11 -24.91 5.50 1.93
C ARG A 11 -24.06 6.24 2.97
N CYS A 12 -23.60 7.45 2.68
CA CYS A 12 -22.90 8.28 3.68
C CYS A 12 -23.74 8.50 4.93
N THR A 13 -25.02 8.83 4.76
CA THR A 13 -25.96 9.07 5.86
C THR A 13 -26.21 7.80 6.66
N GLU A 14 -26.45 6.68 5.98
CA GLU A 14 -26.60 5.34 6.59
C GLU A 14 -25.34 4.90 7.36
N MET A 15 -24.15 5.32 6.93
CA MET A 15 -22.88 5.11 7.62
C MET A 15 -22.63 6.07 8.79
N GLY A 16 -23.57 6.98 9.09
CA GLY A 16 -23.46 7.93 10.20
C GLY A 16 -22.67 9.21 9.87
N ILE A 17 -22.39 9.47 8.59
CA ILE A 17 -21.72 10.69 8.16
C ILE A 17 -22.78 11.80 8.07
N GLN A 18 -22.75 12.71 9.04
CA GLN A 18 -23.75 13.78 9.17
C GLN A 18 -23.51 14.96 8.22
N ASP A 19 -22.25 15.22 7.88
CA ASP A 19 -21.86 16.31 6.98
C ASP A 19 -20.87 15.80 5.93
N ILE A 20 -21.36 15.65 4.69
CA ILE A 20 -20.55 15.22 3.55
C ILE A 20 -19.56 16.30 3.08
N ASN A 21 -19.82 17.58 3.40
CA ASN A 21 -19.00 18.72 3.00
C ASN A 21 -17.92 19.06 4.04
N LYS A 22 -17.88 18.34 5.17
CA LYS A 22 -16.83 18.51 6.17
C LYS A 22 -15.45 18.39 5.53
N ILE A 23 -14.61 19.39 5.81
CA ILE A 23 -13.18 19.35 5.53
C ILE A 23 -12.51 18.65 6.70
N PHE A 24 -11.91 17.49 6.44
CA PHE A 24 -11.21 16.73 7.46
C PHE A 24 -9.74 17.14 7.50
N THR A 25 -9.25 17.44 8.71
CA THR A 25 -7.81 17.56 8.97
C THR A 25 -7.16 16.18 9.04
N ILE A 26 -5.82 16.13 8.99
CA ILE A 26 -5.10 14.84 9.09
C ILE A 26 -5.34 14.16 10.45
N ASP A 27 -5.41 14.95 11.53
CA ASP A 27 -5.65 14.45 12.88
C ASP A 27 -7.07 13.88 13.03
N GLU A 28 -8.03 14.36 12.24
CA GLU A 28 -9.38 13.79 12.21
C GLU A 28 -9.48 12.52 11.35
N LEU A 29 -8.67 12.42 10.29
CA LEU A 29 -8.58 11.21 9.45
C LEU A 29 -7.88 10.06 10.16
N VAL A 30 -6.86 10.36 11.00
CA VAL A 30 -6.10 9.38 11.75
C VAL A 30 -5.91 9.89 13.19
N GLN A 31 -6.79 9.46 14.09
CA GLN A 31 -6.83 9.94 15.48
C GLN A 31 -5.93 9.15 16.45
N SER A 32 -5.24 8.10 15.99
CA SER A 32 -4.35 7.28 16.83
C SER A 32 -2.98 7.94 16.96
N ASP A 33 -2.41 7.95 18.17
CA ASP A 33 -1.02 8.37 18.39
C ASP A 33 -0.01 7.34 17.88
N ASP A 34 -0.40 6.06 17.77
CA ASP A 34 0.41 4.99 17.19
C ASP A 34 -0.11 4.57 15.81
N VAL A 35 0.64 4.97 14.80
CA VAL A 35 0.32 4.82 13.38
C VAL A 35 1.52 4.21 12.70
N ILE A 36 1.28 3.20 11.86
CA ILE A 36 2.29 2.59 11.01
C ILE A 36 1.84 2.76 9.56
N PHE A 37 2.72 3.31 8.72
CA PHE A 37 2.51 3.38 7.28
C PHE A 37 3.56 2.55 6.55
N ILE A 38 3.11 1.72 5.60
CA ILE A 38 3.95 0.83 4.82
C ILE A 38 3.52 0.89 3.35
N ALA A 39 4.48 1.11 2.46
CA ALA A 39 4.25 1.08 1.02
C ALA A 39 5.36 0.31 0.31
N THR A 40 5.00 -0.49 -0.70
CA THR A 40 5.96 -1.22 -1.56
C THR A 40 5.71 -0.83 -3.01
N GLY A 41 6.78 -0.53 -3.75
CA GLY A 41 6.66 -0.16 -5.16
C GLY A 41 6.30 -1.36 -6.04
N ILE A 42 5.24 -1.22 -6.83
CA ILE A 42 4.85 -2.20 -7.86
C ILE A 42 5.52 -1.82 -9.18
N THR A 43 5.30 -0.59 -9.63
CA THR A 43 5.94 0.05 -10.78
C THR A 43 6.91 1.15 -10.33
N ASN A 44 7.76 1.59 -11.24
CA ASN A 44 8.78 2.59 -10.93
C ASN A 44 8.09 3.92 -10.64
N SER A 45 8.45 4.54 -9.51
CA SER A 45 7.94 5.84 -9.12
C SER A 45 9.07 6.69 -8.54
N PHE A 46 8.76 7.96 -8.25
CA PHE A 46 9.72 8.84 -7.58
C PHE A 46 10.07 8.35 -6.17
N LEU A 47 9.13 7.70 -5.47
CA LEU A 47 9.26 7.33 -4.06
C LEU A 47 9.86 5.94 -3.88
N LEU A 48 9.38 4.96 -4.66
CA LEU A 48 9.76 3.55 -4.58
C LEU A 48 9.99 2.97 -5.98
N LYS A 49 11.01 2.13 -6.08
CA LYS A 49 11.27 1.33 -7.29
C LYS A 49 10.26 0.20 -7.46
N GLU A 50 10.08 -0.18 -8.71
CA GLU A 50 9.30 -1.33 -9.16
C GLU A 50 9.74 -2.64 -8.53
N VAL A 51 8.87 -3.65 -8.63
CA VAL A 51 9.29 -5.04 -8.44
C VAL A 51 10.16 -5.44 -9.63
N ARG A 52 11.43 -5.76 -9.37
CA ARG A 52 12.35 -6.28 -10.38
C ARG A 52 12.41 -7.79 -10.31
N TYR A 53 12.06 -8.45 -11.40
CA TYR A 53 12.17 -9.89 -11.53
C TYR A 53 13.45 -10.28 -12.28
N TYR A 54 14.13 -11.28 -11.73
CA TYR A 54 15.25 -11.98 -12.34
C TYR A 54 14.91 -13.47 -12.36
N LYS A 55 15.72 -14.28 -13.07
CA LYS A 55 15.44 -15.71 -13.31
C LYS A 55 14.94 -16.49 -12.09
N ARG A 56 15.56 -16.30 -10.91
CA ARG A 56 15.23 -17.02 -9.66
C ARG A 56 14.99 -16.07 -8.47
N ARG A 57 14.94 -14.76 -8.72
CA ARG A 57 14.90 -13.74 -7.66
C ARG A 57 13.92 -12.64 -8.00
N ALA A 58 13.31 -12.05 -6.98
CA ALA A 58 12.66 -10.76 -7.10
C ALA A 58 13.28 -9.78 -6.11
N VAL A 59 13.32 -8.50 -6.47
CA VAL A 59 13.74 -7.42 -5.59
C VAL A 59 12.59 -6.44 -5.44
N THR A 60 12.28 -6.06 -4.21
CA THR A 60 11.25 -5.08 -3.88
C THR A 60 11.84 -3.96 -3.04
N GLN A 61 11.33 -2.74 -3.22
CA GLN A 61 11.63 -1.62 -2.33
C GLN A 61 10.38 -1.23 -1.54
N THR A 62 10.55 -1.12 -0.22
CA THR A 62 9.47 -0.81 0.73
C THR A 62 9.87 0.38 1.61
N LEU A 63 8.94 1.28 1.86
CA LEU A 63 9.03 2.33 2.87
C LEU A 63 8.20 1.90 4.08
N VAL A 64 8.79 1.90 5.27
CA VAL A 64 8.10 1.65 6.54
C VAL A 64 8.32 2.85 7.45
N MET A 65 7.27 3.38 8.04
CA MET A 65 7.36 4.46 9.04
C MET A 65 6.38 4.25 10.19
N ARG A 66 6.73 4.75 11.37
CA ARG A 66 5.89 4.66 12.58
C ARG A 66 5.92 5.97 13.37
N SER A 67 4.75 6.53 13.65
CA SER A 67 4.58 7.84 14.32
C SER A 67 5.29 7.90 15.67
N THR A 68 5.01 6.93 16.55
CA THR A 68 5.54 6.89 17.92
C THR A 68 7.07 6.88 17.99
N SER A 69 7.71 6.24 17.01
CA SER A 69 9.18 6.16 16.96
C SER A 69 9.83 7.24 16.11
N GLY A 70 9.05 7.97 15.30
CA GLY A 70 9.55 8.85 14.23
C GLY A 70 10.45 8.14 13.19
N THR A 71 10.59 6.82 13.25
CA THR A 71 11.57 6.08 12.46
C THR A 71 11.03 5.84 11.06
N ILE A 72 11.87 6.13 10.06
CA ILE A 72 11.62 5.82 8.66
C ILE A 72 12.66 4.77 8.21
N ARG A 73 12.18 3.68 7.61
CA ARG A 73 13.02 2.60 7.08
C ARG A 73 12.76 2.46 5.59
N HIS A 74 13.84 2.57 4.82
CA HIS A 74 13.87 2.13 3.43
C HIS A 74 14.41 0.71 3.40
N ILE A 75 13.62 -0.23 2.91
CA ILE A 75 13.92 -1.65 2.90
C ILE A 75 14.03 -2.12 1.46
N GLU A 76 15.19 -2.65 1.08
CA GLU A 76 15.33 -3.47 -0.13
C GLU A 76 15.32 -4.95 0.28
N ALA A 77 14.36 -5.70 -0.25
CA ALA A 77 14.23 -7.12 0.04
C ALA A 77 14.54 -7.97 -1.19
N HIS A 78 15.40 -8.98 -0.99
CA HIS A 78 15.78 -9.95 -2.00
C HIS A 78 15.04 -11.26 -1.75
N HIS A 79 14.13 -11.61 -2.66
CA HIS A 79 13.26 -12.77 -2.54
C HIS A 79 13.80 -13.92 -3.39
N ASP A 80 14.13 -15.04 -2.76
CA ASP A 80 14.43 -16.30 -3.45
C ASP A 80 13.12 -16.94 -3.94
N LEU A 81 12.86 -16.86 -5.25
CA LEU A 81 11.58 -17.29 -5.84
C LEU A 81 11.43 -18.81 -5.82
N ASP A 82 12.51 -19.58 -5.88
CA ASP A 82 12.41 -21.05 -5.87
C ASP A 82 11.88 -21.59 -4.53
N ARG A 83 11.96 -20.79 -3.48
CA ARG A 83 11.40 -21.11 -2.16
C ARG A 83 9.97 -20.62 -1.97
N LYS A 84 9.41 -19.87 -2.93
CA LYS A 84 8.05 -19.33 -2.85
C LYS A 84 7.07 -20.30 -3.53
N PRO A 85 5.97 -20.73 -2.87
CA PRO A 85 5.07 -21.76 -3.40
C PRO A 85 4.57 -21.51 -4.83
N LEU A 86 4.19 -20.27 -5.16
CA LEU A 86 3.63 -19.94 -6.49
C LEU A 86 4.64 -20.16 -7.63
N PHE A 87 5.92 -19.92 -7.38
CA PHE A 87 6.98 -20.06 -8.37
C PHE A 87 7.56 -21.49 -8.35
N LYS A 88 7.74 -22.07 -7.17
CA LYS A 88 8.16 -23.47 -6.98
C LYS A 88 7.21 -24.45 -7.66
N ASP A 89 5.90 -24.25 -7.46
CA ASP A 89 4.85 -25.11 -8.02
C ASP A 89 4.54 -24.79 -9.50
N ARG A 90 5.32 -23.87 -10.13
CA ARG A 90 5.16 -23.41 -11.51
C ARG A 90 3.76 -22.87 -11.85
N ARG A 91 3.03 -22.37 -10.84
CA ARG A 91 1.73 -21.71 -11.00
C ARG A 91 1.87 -20.32 -11.62
N ILE A 92 3.03 -19.70 -11.45
CA ILE A 92 3.43 -18.48 -12.13
C ILE A 92 4.70 -18.77 -12.93
N LYS A 93 4.73 -18.38 -14.21
CA LYS A 93 5.92 -18.42 -15.06
C LYS A 93 6.31 -17.00 -15.40
N LEU A 94 7.54 -16.63 -15.05
CA LEU A 94 8.12 -15.38 -15.54
C LEU A 94 8.51 -15.60 -17.00
N MET A 95 7.96 -14.77 -17.87
CA MET A 95 8.41 -14.68 -19.25
C MET A 95 9.54 -13.64 -19.27
N PHE A 96 10.70 -14.07 -19.74
CA PHE A 96 11.80 -13.17 -20.05
C PHE A 96 11.91 -13.17 -21.57
N ASP A 97 11.95 -11.98 -22.15
CA ASP A 97 12.21 -11.79 -23.58
C ASP A 97 13.64 -12.21 -23.94
#